data_AF-A0A1G2CXJ1-F1
#
_entry.id   AF-A0A1G2CXJ1-F1
#
_cell.length_a   1.000
_cell.length_b   1.000
_cell.length_c   1.000
_cell.angle_alpha   90.00
_cell.angle_beta   90.00
_cell.angle_gamma   90.00
#
_symmetry.space_group_name_H-M   'P 1'
#
loop_
_entity.id
_entity.type
_entity.pdbx_description
1 polymer ?
#
loop_
_entity_poly.entity_id
_entity_poly.type
_entity_poly.pdbx_seq_one_letter_code
_entity_poly.pdbx_strand_id
1 'polypeptide(L)'
;MRDDIYSALMILRPMIIKEKWREHPLYKQGKIELVPTDWVWQYFGRDVSPEADLMDGTLVSMDTLWENICEEGLYDPLIMRIGLGNKKFRLESGNHRIQVFHEHGVAMVPLTVEVREACGPELPDVMTDATHNFDAPDGFLISVITDAHMKPSEVFQDIKDMQNNNS
;
A
#
# COMPACT_ATOMS: atom_id res chain seq x y z
N MET A 1 -2.56 18.05 -39.67
CA MET A 1 -3.76 17.20 -39.56
C MET A 1 -3.35 15.77 -39.89
N ARG A 2 -2.65 15.14 -38.95
CA ARG A 2 -2.35 13.70 -38.92
C ARG A 2 -2.46 13.32 -37.46
N ASP A 3 -3.70 13.40 -37.00
CA ASP A 3 -4.10 13.02 -35.66
C ASP A 3 -4.79 11.64 -35.74
N ASP A 4 -4.63 10.88 -34.68
CA ASP A 4 -5.67 9.98 -34.13
C ASP A 4 -5.88 8.60 -34.75
N ILE A 5 -4.81 7.82 -35.00
CA ILE A 5 -4.96 6.35 -35.17
C ILE A 5 -4.10 5.53 -34.19
N TYR A 6 -3.14 6.13 -33.51
CA TYR A 6 -2.34 5.40 -32.49
C TYR A 6 -2.97 5.40 -31.08
N SER A 7 -3.95 6.25 -30.79
CA SER A 7 -4.53 6.36 -29.43
C SER A 7 -5.67 5.38 -29.14
N ALA A 8 -6.28 4.75 -30.14
CA ALA A 8 -7.49 3.91 -29.96
C ALA A 8 -7.22 2.40 -29.96
N LEU A 9 -5.94 1.99 -30.07
CA LEU A 9 -5.51 0.60 -30.21
C LEU A 9 -4.45 0.20 -29.17
N MET A 10 -4.35 0.93 -28.05
CA MET A 10 -3.85 0.36 -26.80
C MET A 10 -4.89 -0.63 -26.30
N ILE A 11 -4.85 -1.80 -26.92
CA ILE A 11 -5.47 -3.03 -26.48
C ILE A 11 -5.34 -3.08 -24.96
N LEU A 12 -6.49 -3.12 -24.28
CA LEU A 12 -6.68 -3.47 -22.87
C LEU A 12 -6.09 -4.87 -22.60
N ARG A 13 -4.78 -5.04 -22.74
CA ARG A 13 -4.09 -6.14 -22.10
C ARG A 13 -4.07 -5.75 -20.63
N PRO A 14 -4.68 -6.55 -19.74
CA PRO A 14 -4.40 -6.36 -18.33
C PRO A 14 -2.88 -6.46 -18.17
N MET A 15 -2.24 -5.35 -17.84
CA MET A 15 -0.82 -5.35 -17.52
C MET A 15 -0.68 -6.13 -16.22
N ILE A 16 -0.13 -7.34 -16.34
CA ILE A 16 0.07 -8.22 -15.20
C ILE A 16 1.30 -7.69 -14.45
N ILE A 17 1.08 -7.17 -13.25
CA ILE A 17 2.17 -6.76 -12.36
C ILE A 17 2.96 -8.01 -11.96
N LYS A 18 4.28 -8.01 -12.18
CA LYS A 18 5.14 -9.12 -11.75
C LYS A 18 5.16 -9.19 -10.22
N GLU A 19 4.96 -10.37 -9.66
CA GLU A 19 4.86 -10.61 -8.21
C GLU A 19 6.23 -10.67 -7.51
N LYS A 20 7.11 -9.72 -7.78
CA LYS A 20 8.46 -9.64 -7.16
C LYS A 20 8.42 -9.61 -5.63
N TRP A 21 7.34 -9.11 -5.05
CA TRP A 21 7.11 -9.06 -3.60
C TRP A 21 7.14 -10.44 -2.94
N ARG A 22 6.94 -11.53 -3.70
CA ARG A 22 7.11 -12.90 -3.19
C ARG A 22 8.58 -13.26 -2.90
N GLU A 23 9.53 -12.50 -3.42
CA GLU A 23 10.95 -12.67 -3.14
C GLU A 23 11.37 -11.95 -1.84
N HIS A 24 10.56 -10.99 -1.38
CA HIS A 24 10.82 -10.16 -0.21
C HIS A 24 10.91 -11.02 1.08
N PRO A 25 11.86 -10.73 1.99
CA PRO A 25 12.01 -11.49 3.24
C PRO A 25 10.73 -11.60 4.08
N LEU A 26 9.94 -10.52 4.16
CA LEU A 26 8.66 -10.53 4.89
C LEU A 26 7.63 -11.49 4.29
N TYR A 27 7.62 -11.70 2.97
CA TYR A 27 6.74 -12.70 2.36
C TYR A 27 7.13 -14.11 2.79
N LYS A 28 8.44 -14.42 2.79
CA LYS A 28 8.96 -15.71 3.24
C LYS A 28 8.65 -16.00 4.72
N GLN A 29 8.43 -14.96 5.51
CA GLN A 29 8.01 -15.03 6.92
C GLN A 29 6.49 -15.06 7.10
N GLY A 30 5.70 -15.02 6.02
CA GLY A 30 4.23 -15.01 6.07
C GLY A 30 3.62 -13.67 6.51
N LYS A 31 4.37 -12.57 6.42
CA LYS A 31 3.97 -11.23 6.90
C LYS A 31 3.39 -10.31 5.82
N ILE A 32 3.42 -10.74 4.56
CA ILE A 32 2.82 -10.02 3.43
C ILE A 32 1.55 -10.75 2.99
N GLU A 33 0.51 -9.98 2.72
CA GLU A 33 -0.79 -10.46 2.27
C GLU A 33 -1.34 -9.61 1.14
N LEU A 34 -2.07 -10.25 0.21
CA LEU A 34 -2.89 -9.53 -0.75
C LEU A 34 -4.16 -9.04 -0.07
N VAL A 35 -4.39 -7.74 -0.11
CA VAL A 35 -5.59 -7.08 0.41
C VAL A 35 -6.30 -6.30 -0.70
N PRO A 36 -7.61 -6.06 -0.59
CA PRO A 36 -8.33 -5.27 -1.60
C PRO A 36 -7.74 -3.86 -1.73
N THR A 37 -7.51 -3.42 -2.96
CA THR A 37 -6.99 -2.07 -3.24
C THR A 37 -7.91 -1.00 -2.65
N ASP A 38 -9.23 -1.16 -2.81
CA ASP A 38 -10.24 -0.23 -2.29
C ASP A 38 -10.22 -0.12 -0.76
N TRP A 39 -9.81 -1.18 -0.06
CA TRP A 39 -9.67 -1.14 1.39
C TRP A 39 -8.48 -0.25 1.77
N VAL A 40 -7.33 -0.42 1.12
CA VAL A 40 -6.13 0.40 1.37
C VAL A 40 -6.35 1.85 0.93
N TRP A 41 -7.09 2.06 -0.16
CA TRP A 41 -7.45 3.37 -0.72
C TRP A 41 -8.24 4.24 0.25
N GLN A 42 -8.85 3.69 1.29
CA GLN A 42 -9.52 4.52 2.31
C GLN A 42 -8.52 5.24 3.23
N TYR A 43 -7.26 4.81 3.23
CA TYR A 43 -6.25 5.22 4.22
C TYR A 43 -5.01 5.89 3.60
N PHE A 44 -5.02 6.19 2.30
CA PHE A 44 -3.91 6.90 1.67
C PHE A 44 -3.87 8.37 2.10
N GLY A 45 -2.66 8.92 2.21
CA GLY A 45 -2.46 10.35 2.37
C GLY A 45 -2.84 11.07 1.08
N ARG A 46 -3.65 12.13 1.18
CA ARG A 46 -4.11 12.91 0.01
C ARG A 46 -3.13 14.01 -0.39
N ASP A 47 -2.25 14.40 0.52
CA ASP A 47 -1.20 15.41 0.30
C ASP A 47 0.05 14.76 -0.29
N VAL A 48 -0.11 14.08 -1.42
CA VAL A 48 0.97 13.41 -2.15
C VAL A 48 1.37 14.28 -3.33
N SER A 49 2.68 14.47 -3.51
CA SER A 49 3.22 15.16 -4.68
C SER A 49 2.75 14.47 -5.97
N PRO A 50 2.61 15.23 -7.08
CA PRO A 50 2.29 14.65 -8.38
C PRO A 50 3.42 13.77 -8.95
N GLU A 51 4.59 13.77 -8.30
CA GLU A 51 5.76 12.99 -8.64
C GLU A 51 6.08 12.00 -7.51
N ALA A 52 6.52 10.79 -7.88
CA ALA A 52 6.99 9.77 -6.96
C ALA A 52 8.51 9.72 -6.96
N ASP A 53 9.09 9.49 -5.78
CA ASP A 53 10.53 9.26 -5.63
C ASP A 53 10.85 7.77 -5.78
N LEU A 54 11.77 7.44 -6.68
CA LEU A 54 12.31 6.09 -6.83
C LEU A 54 13.40 5.83 -5.78
N MET A 55 13.81 4.56 -5.61
CA MET A 55 14.82 4.20 -4.59
C MET A 55 16.19 4.87 -4.79
N ASP A 56 16.49 5.33 -6.00
CA ASP A 56 17.73 6.02 -6.33
C ASP A 56 17.65 7.55 -6.18
N GLY A 57 16.50 8.08 -5.72
CA GLY A 57 16.25 9.51 -5.58
C GLY A 57 15.69 10.18 -6.84
N THR A 58 15.40 9.41 -7.90
CA THR A 58 14.83 9.95 -9.14
C THR A 58 13.34 10.25 -8.95
N LEU A 59 12.95 11.50 -9.20
CA LEU A 59 11.54 11.88 -9.27
C LEU A 59 10.94 11.50 -10.63
N VAL A 60 9.81 10.80 -10.60
CA VAL A 60 9.09 10.37 -11.81
C VAL A 60 7.61 10.72 -11.73
N SER A 61 6.99 10.87 -12.90
CA SER A 61 5.53 11.05 -13.00
C SER A 61 4.77 9.77 -12.58
N MET A 62 3.47 9.90 -12.32
CA MET A 62 2.61 8.76 -11.98
C MET A 62 2.51 7.74 -13.13
N ASP A 63 2.47 8.19 -14.39
CA ASP A 63 2.49 7.32 -15.56
C ASP A 63 3.79 6.51 -15.64
N THR A 64 4.93 7.19 -15.43
CA THR A 64 6.25 6.54 -15.40
C THR A 64 6.38 5.57 -14.23
N LEU A 65 5.81 5.90 -13.06
CA LEU A 65 5.74 4.99 -11.92
C LEU A 65 4.96 3.72 -12.30
N TRP A 66 3.82 3.86 -12.97
CA TRP A 66 3.01 2.72 -13.41
C TRP A 66 3.75 1.83 -14.41
N GLU A 67 4.39 2.44 -15.41
CA GLU A 67 5.24 1.73 -16.38
C GLU A 67 6.34 0.93 -15.66
N ASN A 68 7.08 1.57 -14.74
CA ASN A 68 8.12 0.91 -13.95
C ASN A 68 7.58 -0.27 -13.14
N ILE A 69 6.42 -0.13 -12.48
CA ILE A 69 5.82 -1.22 -11.71
C ILE A 69 5.45 -2.40 -12.62
N CYS A 70 5.01 -2.14 -13.84
CA CYS A 70 4.64 -3.21 -14.76
C CYS A 70 5.85 -3.90 -15.39
N GLU A 71 6.88 -3.12 -15.74
CA GLU A 71 8.11 -3.64 -16.32
C GLU A 71 8.94 -4.40 -15.29
N GLU A 72 9.13 -3.81 -14.12
CA GLU A 72 10.01 -4.37 -13.10
C GLU A 72 9.26 -5.29 -12.14
N GLY A 73 7.99 -5.03 -11.86
CA GLY A 73 7.27 -5.66 -10.76
C GLY A 73 7.39 -4.88 -9.46
N LEU A 74 6.53 -5.21 -8.51
CA LEU A 74 6.55 -4.60 -7.19
C LEU A 74 7.36 -5.47 -6.22
N TYR A 75 8.55 -5.02 -5.79
CA TYR A 75 9.38 -5.74 -4.80
C TYR A 75 8.95 -5.45 -3.37
N ASP A 76 8.88 -4.17 -2.99
CA ASP A 76 8.45 -3.79 -1.65
C ASP A 76 6.92 -3.82 -1.56
N PRO A 77 6.32 -4.41 -0.51
CA PRO A 77 4.89 -4.28 -0.29
C PRO A 77 4.52 -2.82 0.05
N LEU A 78 3.23 -2.55 0.09
CA LEU A 78 2.73 -1.39 0.83
C LEU A 78 2.91 -1.65 2.32
N ILE A 79 3.07 -0.57 3.10
CA ILE A 79 3.25 -0.67 4.56
C ILE A 79 2.17 0.16 5.24
N MET A 80 1.30 -0.51 6.00
CA MET A 80 0.38 0.12 6.94
C MET A 80 1.05 0.20 8.31
N ARG A 81 1.20 1.38 8.89
CA ARG A 81 1.74 1.54 10.24
C ARG A 81 0.63 1.70 11.26
N ILE A 82 0.81 1.12 12.44
CA ILE A 82 -0.15 1.23 13.55
C ILE A 82 0.59 1.51 14.85
N GLY A 83 0.06 2.48 15.62
CA GLY A 83 0.46 2.78 16.99
C GLY A 83 -0.52 2.18 17.99
N LEU A 84 -0.08 1.26 18.84
CA LEU A 84 -0.94 0.61 19.83
C LEU A 84 -1.35 1.55 20.96
N GLY A 85 -0.40 2.32 21.49
CA GLY A 85 -0.60 3.21 22.65
C GLY A 85 -1.53 4.38 22.34
N ASN A 86 -1.47 4.90 21.10
CA ASN A 86 -2.34 6.00 20.66
C ASN A 86 -3.46 5.57 19.71
N LYS A 87 -3.57 4.27 19.40
CA LYS A 87 -4.61 3.66 18.55
C LYS A 87 -4.79 4.34 17.20
N LYS A 88 -3.68 4.74 16.59
CA LYS A 88 -3.67 5.41 15.28
C LYS A 88 -3.06 4.53 14.21
N PHE A 89 -3.54 4.64 12.98
CA PHE A 89 -2.91 3.97 11.85
C PHE A 89 -2.89 4.83 10.59
N ARG A 90 -1.99 4.49 9.66
CA ARG A 90 -1.81 5.20 8.38
C ARG A 90 -1.11 4.33 7.34
N LEU A 91 -1.32 4.63 6.06
CA LEU A 91 -0.47 4.11 5.00
C LEU A 91 0.90 4.82 5.04
N GLU A 92 1.89 4.15 5.66
CA GLU A 92 3.25 4.64 5.84
C GLU A 92 4.00 4.71 4.51
N SER A 93 3.93 3.64 3.74
CA SER A 93 4.65 3.51 2.48
C SER A 93 3.74 3.01 1.37
N GLY A 94 3.88 3.66 0.21
CA GLY A 94 3.14 3.33 -1.01
C GLY A 94 1.95 4.25 -1.33
N ASN A 95 1.93 5.49 -0.83
CA ASN A 95 0.89 6.47 -1.16
C ASN A 95 0.81 6.80 -2.67
N HIS A 96 1.94 6.87 -3.39
CA HIS A 96 1.90 6.98 -4.86
C HIS A 96 1.49 5.68 -5.54
N ARG A 97 1.97 4.54 -5.01
CA ARG A 97 1.66 3.21 -5.54
C ARG A 97 0.17 2.90 -5.47
N ILE A 98 -0.51 3.23 -4.37
CA ILE A 98 -1.94 2.96 -4.24
C ILE A 98 -2.79 3.82 -5.19
N GLN A 99 -2.36 5.05 -5.50
CA GLN A 99 -3.03 5.90 -6.49
C GLN A 99 -2.99 5.27 -7.88
N VAL A 100 -1.81 4.87 -8.37
CA VAL A 100 -1.71 4.22 -9.69
C VAL A 100 -2.45 2.88 -9.70
N PHE A 101 -2.41 2.11 -8.61
CA PHE A 101 -3.16 0.84 -8.52
C PHE A 101 -4.67 1.04 -8.62
N HIS A 102 -5.20 2.03 -7.89
CA HIS A 102 -6.62 2.35 -7.93
C HIS A 102 -7.03 2.90 -9.31
N GLU A 103 -6.24 3.79 -9.90
CA GLU A 103 -6.49 4.36 -11.24
C GLU A 103 -6.50 3.31 -12.35
N HIS A 104 -5.58 2.34 -12.29
CA HIS A 104 -5.48 1.26 -13.26
C HIS A 104 -6.34 0.02 -12.94
N GLY A 105 -7.18 0.08 -11.90
CA GLY A 105 -8.14 -0.98 -11.57
C GLY A 105 -7.49 -2.28 -11.07
N VAL A 106 -6.33 -2.20 -10.41
CA VAL A 106 -5.71 -3.34 -9.75
C VAL A 106 -6.59 -3.76 -8.57
N ALA A 107 -7.06 -5.01 -8.54
CA ALA A 107 -8.01 -5.46 -7.53
C ALA A 107 -7.38 -5.71 -6.15
N MET A 108 -6.15 -6.24 -6.12
CA MET A 108 -5.48 -6.68 -4.90
C MET A 108 -4.04 -6.19 -4.88
N VAL A 109 -3.57 -5.74 -3.71
CA VAL A 109 -2.21 -5.22 -3.50
C VAL A 109 -1.51 -5.93 -2.35
N PRO A 110 -0.19 -6.19 -2.46
CA PRO A 110 0.57 -6.79 -1.35
C PRO A 110 0.81 -5.74 -0.27
N LEU A 111 0.39 -6.05 0.96
CA LEU A 111 0.48 -5.19 2.13
C LEU A 111 1.13 -5.96 3.29
N THR A 112 1.89 -5.24 4.11
CA THR A 112 2.27 -5.68 5.45
C THR A 112 1.89 -4.62 6.48
N VAL A 113 1.75 -5.03 7.74
CA VAL A 113 1.46 -4.12 8.84
C VAL A 113 2.70 -3.97 9.71
N GLU A 114 3.17 -2.73 9.88
CA GLU A 114 4.20 -2.38 10.85
C GLU A 114 3.54 -1.97 12.17
N VAL A 115 3.88 -2.67 13.26
CA VAL A 115 3.31 -2.41 14.60
C VAL A 115 4.32 -1.68 15.46
N ARG A 116 3.89 -0.56 16.03
CA ARG A 116 4.71 0.30 16.90
C ARG A 116 3.92 0.72 18.14
N GLU A 117 4.63 1.31 19.11
CA GLU A 117 3.99 1.86 20.31
C GLU A 117 3.10 3.07 19.98
N ALA A 118 3.50 3.91 19.04
CA ALA A 118 2.72 5.06 18.59
C ALA A 118 2.85 5.26 17.08
N CYS A 119 1.93 6.05 16.52
CA CYS A 119 1.93 6.50 15.13
C CYS A 119 1.55 7.99 15.04
N GLY A 120 2.19 8.77 14.18
CA GLY A 120 1.80 10.16 13.90
C GLY A 120 2.92 11.18 14.07
N PRO A 121 2.60 12.49 13.98
CA PRO A 121 3.57 13.56 13.74
C PRO A 121 4.49 13.81 14.92
N GLU A 122 4.08 13.33 16.09
CA GLU A 122 4.81 13.50 17.35
C GLU A 122 6.01 12.56 17.42
N LEU A 123 6.16 11.63 16.47
CA LEU A 123 7.32 10.75 16.38
C LEU A 123 8.43 11.37 15.52
N PRO A 124 9.70 11.23 15.94
CA PRO A 124 10.83 11.89 15.29
C PRO A 124 11.16 11.33 13.90
N ASP A 125 10.54 10.21 13.50
CA ASP A 125 10.74 9.55 12.21
C ASP A 125 9.66 9.88 11.17
N VAL A 126 8.83 10.91 11.42
CA VAL A 126 7.74 11.30 10.52
C VAL A 126 8.11 12.55 9.74
N MET A 127 8.37 12.37 8.43
CA MET A 127 8.85 13.40 7.51
C MET A 127 7.75 14.30 6.91
N THR A 128 6.48 14.05 7.20
CA THR A 128 5.34 14.80 6.63
C THR A 128 4.35 15.23 7.69
N ASP A 129 3.63 16.32 7.41
CA ASP A 129 2.53 16.84 8.21
C ASP A 129 1.53 15.68 8.45
N ALA A 130 1.58 15.06 9.63
CA ALA A 130 0.88 13.80 9.87
C ALA A 130 -0.59 14.05 10.23
N THR A 131 -1.25 14.83 9.38
CA THR A 131 -2.68 15.07 9.34
C THR A 131 -3.46 13.80 8.97
N HIS A 132 -2.78 12.77 8.47
CA HIS A 132 -3.35 11.51 7.98
C HIS A 132 -3.19 10.35 8.97
N ASN A 133 -3.57 10.56 10.23
CA ASN A 133 -3.75 9.46 11.17
C ASN A 133 -5.23 9.15 11.30
N PHE A 134 -5.58 7.90 11.08
CA PHE A 134 -6.94 7.39 11.27
C PHE A 134 -7.04 6.76 12.65
N ASP A 135 -8.16 7.00 13.34
CA ASP A 135 -8.46 6.30 14.59
C ASP A 135 -8.77 4.83 14.27
N ALA A 136 -8.13 3.91 14.99
CA ALA A 136 -8.37 2.47 14.84
C ALA A 136 -9.87 2.15 14.96
N PRO A 137 -10.48 1.44 14.00
CA PRO A 137 -11.89 1.07 14.07
C PRO A 137 -12.16 0.12 15.25
N ASP A 138 -13.43 0.07 15.67
CA ASP A 138 -13.89 -0.92 16.64
C ASP A 138 -13.61 -2.34 16.12
N GLY A 139 -12.96 -3.18 16.93
CA GLY A 139 -12.54 -4.54 16.53
C GLY A 139 -11.04 -4.71 16.23
N PHE A 140 -10.23 -3.70 16.51
CA PHE A 140 -8.76 -3.78 16.46
C PHE A 140 -8.20 -4.90 17.37
N LEU A 141 -7.47 -5.87 16.80
CA LEU A 141 -7.17 -7.15 17.48
C LEU A 141 -5.86 -7.21 18.29
N ILE A 142 -5.08 -6.13 18.39
CA ILE A 142 -3.76 -6.22 19.01
C ILE A 142 -3.78 -5.62 20.42
N SER A 143 -3.61 -6.47 21.43
CA SER A 143 -3.41 -6.07 22.82
C SER A 143 -1.93 -5.97 23.22
N VAL A 144 -0.99 -6.48 22.41
CA VAL A 144 0.46 -6.51 22.68
C VAL A 144 1.27 -6.57 21.37
N ILE A 145 2.41 -5.88 21.28
CA ILE A 145 3.36 -6.04 20.18
C ILE A 145 3.98 -7.43 20.25
N THR A 146 3.59 -8.33 19.35
CA THR A 146 4.21 -9.65 19.24
C THR A 146 5.36 -9.68 18.25
N ASP A 147 5.29 -8.85 17.20
CA ASP A 147 6.30 -8.70 16.16
C ASP A 147 6.28 -7.27 15.61
N ALA A 148 7.41 -6.82 15.04
CA ALA A 148 7.48 -5.52 14.35
C ALA A 148 6.65 -5.47 13.07
N HIS A 149 6.50 -6.61 12.38
CA HIS A 149 5.67 -6.74 11.19
C HIS A 149 4.69 -7.89 11.35
N MET A 150 3.44 -7.67 10.92
CA MET A 150 2.33 -8.60 11.02
C MET A 150 1.57 -8.67 9.69
N LYS A 151 0.87 -9.79 9.51
CA LYS A 151 -0.03 -9.97 8.37
C LYS A 151 -1.30 -9.14 8.59
N PRO A 152 -1.81 -8.40 7.58
CA PRO A 152 -3.03 -7.59 7.74
C PRO A 152 -4.21 -8.31 8.40
N SER A 153 -4.51 -9.56 8.01
CA SER A 153 -5.57 -10.38 8.62
C SER A 153 -5.37 -10.73 10.11
N GLU A 154 -4.15 -10.61 10.63
CA GLU A 154 -3.86 -10.80 12.07
C GLU A 154 -4.19 -9.55 12.89
N VAL A 155 -4.32 -8.41 12.21
CA VAL A 155 -4.46 -7.09 12.84
C VAL A 155 -5.87 -6.53 12.65
N PHE A 156 -6.42 -6.69 11.45
CA PHE A 156 -7.68 -6.12 11.02
C PHE A 156 -8.75 -7.20 10.84
N GLN A 157 -9.79 -7.16 11.67
CA GLN A 157 -10.86 -8.17 11.68
C GLN A 157 -11.71 -8.15 10.40
N ASP A 158 -11.94 -6.98 9.81
CA ASP A 158 -12.66 -6.83 8.54
C ASP A 158 -11.93 -7.50 7.37
N ILE A 159 -10.60 -7.40 7.30
CA ILE A 159 -9.78 -8.15 6.32
C ILE A 159 -9.96 -9.65 6.54
N LYS A 160 -9.91 -10.10 7.80
CA LYS A 160 -10.10 -11.51 8.14
C LYS A 160 -11.49 -12.01 7.74
N ASP A 161 -12.53 -11.23 7.95
CA ASP A 161 -13.91 -11.57 7.59
C ASP A 161 -14.08 -11.63 6.06
N MET A 162 -13.48 -10.71 5.32
CA MET A 162 -13.49 -10.73 3.85
C MET A 162 -12.87 -12.02 3.29
N GLN A 163 -11.86 -12.58 3.94
CA GLN A 163 -11.23 -13.82 3.50
C GLN A 163 -12.08 -15.06 3.77
N ASN A 164 -12.71 -15.09 4.95
CA ASN A 164 -13.59 -16.19 5.34
C ASN A 164 -14.83 -16.29 4.43
N ASN A 165 -15.31 -15.16 3.92
CA ASN A 165 -16.48 -15.11 3.02
C ASN A 165 -16.15 -15.47 1.56
N ASN A 166 -14.87 -15.52 1.19
CA ASN A 166 -14.40 -15.85 -0.16
C ASN A 166 -13.80 -17.27 -0.27
N SER A 167 -13.86 -18.06 0.82
CA SER A 167 -13.37 -19.46 0.92
C SER A 167 -14.53 -20.44 0.88
#